data_AF-A0A494TP84-F1
#
_entry.id   AF-A0A494TP84-F1
#
_cell.length_a   1.000
_cell.length_b   1.000
_cell.length_c   1.000
_cell.angle_alpha   90.00
_cell.angle_beta   90.00
_cell.angle_gamma   90.00
#
_symmetry.space_group_name_H-M   'P 1'
#
loop_
_entity.id
_entity.type
_entity.pdbx_description
1 polymer ?
#
loop_
_entity_poly.entity_id
_entity_poly.type
_entity_poly.pdbx_seq_one_letter_code
_entity_poly.pdbx_strand_id
1 'polypeptide(L)'
;MADVAGLRASRAIAVDDTATFARLSGAAKETLRLASAISSAQDALTAYAIAEARADLDKLFSKFGDITVTVTTPAGEQPNAIQSRYTIVYDARAYHANTRQSDFAKRTVNGFGALDREAMAYLVTRKPEAIPSIIMDLAPETRKQLLIGTLRQCAGGT
;
A
#
# COMPACT_ATOMS: atom_id res chain seq x y z
N MET A 1 -66.90 5.93 -35.98
CA MET A 1 -66.71 7.03 -35.01
C MET A 1 -66.10 6.40 -33.76
N ALA A 2 -64.95 6.88 -33.31
CA ALA A 2 -64.35 6.34 -32.09
C ALA A 2 -65.27 6.62 -30.90
N ASP A 3 -65.56 5.59 -30.10
CA ASP A 3 -66.39 5.70 -28.89
C ASP A 3 -65.68 6.60 -27.87
N VAL A 4 -66.38 7.66 -27.43
CA VAL A 4 -65.89 8.63 -26.45
C VAL A 4 -65.53 7.95 -25.13
N ALA A 5 -66.20 6.85 -24.77
CA ALA A 5 -65.84 6.06 -23.60
C ALA A 5 -64.46 5.40 -23.76
N GLY A 6 -64.16 4.84 -24.93
CA GLY A 6 -62.84 4.29 -25.27
C GLY A 6 -61.73 5.34 -25.19
N LEU A 7 -61.95 6.54 -25.73
CA LEU A 7 -60.98 7.64 -25.65
C LEU A 7 -60.71 8.10 -24.21
N ARG A 8 -61.72 8.09 -23.34
CA ARG A 8 -61.54 8.42 -21.91
C ARG A 8 -60.73 7.36 -21.17
N ALA A 9 -60.99 6.08 -21.44
CA ALA A 9 -60.23 4.98 -20.86
C ALA A 9 -58.75 5.03 -21.30
N SER A 10 -58.49 5.23 -22.59
CA SER A 10 -57.11 5.39 -23.10
C SER A 10 -56.38 6.57 -22.49
N ARG A 11 -57.07 7.71 -22.25
CA ARG A 11 -56.48 8.86 -21.56
C ARG A 11 -56.12 8.53 -20.11
N ALA A 12 -56.97 7.79 -19.38
CA ALA A 12 -56.69 7.42 -17.99
C ALA A 12 -55.44 6.53 -17.89
N ILE A 13 -55.31 5.56 -18.79
CA ILE A 13 -54.10 4.70 -18.90
C ILE A 13 -52.86 5.55 -19.20
N ALA A 14 -52.94 6.45 -20.18
CA ALA A 14 -51.80 7.30 -20.52
C ALA A 14 -51.36 8.21 -19.36
N VAL A 15 -52.29 8.71 -18.55
CA VAL A 15 -51.95 9.50 -17.34
C VAL A 15 -51.21 8.63 -16.32
N ASP A 16 -51.65 7.39 -16.08
CA ASP A 16 -50.98 6.47 -15.15
C ASP A 16 -49.58 6.08 -15.63
N ASP A 17 -49.44 5.80 -16.93
CA ASP A 17 -48.15 5.49 -17.56
C ASP A 17 -47.16 6.65 -17.41
N THR A 18 -47.61 7.90 -17.62
CA THR A 18 -46.75 9.07 -17.43
C THR A 18 -46.31 9.26 -15.98
N ALA A 19 -47.18 8.98 -15.01
CA ALA A 19 -46.83 9.02 -13.59
C ALA A 19 -45.81 7.94 -13.22
N THR A 20 -46.00 6.72 -13.74
CA THR A 20 -45.06 5.60 -13.57
C THR A 20 -43.71 5.90 -14.20
N PHE A 21 -43.69 6.43 -15.42
CA PHE A 21 -42.46 6.84 -16.10
C PHE A 21 -41.71 7.92 -15.31
N ALA A 22 -42.41 8.94 -14.79
CA ALA A 22 -41.79 9.98 -13.98
C ALA A 22 -41.13 9.42 -12.72
N ARG A 23 -41.78 8.46 -12.04
CA ARG A 23 -41.23 7.77 -10.87
C ARG A 23 -39.99 6.93 -11.22
N LEU A 24 -40.05 6.14 -12.29
CA LEU A 24 -38.91 5.31 -12.73
C LEU A 24 -37.73 6.17 -13.17
N SER A 25 -37.98 7.29 -13.87
CA SER A 25 -36.94 8.24 -14.25
C SER A 25 -36.30 8.90 -13.02
N GLY A 26 -37.10 9.27 -12.02
CA GLY A 26 -36.60 9.78 -10.74
C GLY A 26 -35.74 8.76 -10.00
N ALA A 27 -36.21 7.51 -9.91
CA ALA A 27 -35.46 6.41 -9.30
C ALA A 27 -34.14 6.14 -10.03
N ALA A 28 -34.12 6.16 -11.36
CA ALA A 28 -32.91 5.97 -12.16
C ALA A 28 -31.87 7.09 -11.95
N LYS A 29 -32.29 8.35 -11.80
CA LYS A 29 -31.39 9.44 -11.45
C LYS A 29 -30.80 9.26 -10.06
N GLU A 30 -31.63 8.85 -9.11
CA GLU A 30 -31.20 8.63 -7.74
C GLU A 30 -30.24 7.43 -7.62
N THR A 31 -30.47 6.34 -8.35
CA THR A 31 -29.54 5.20 -8.36
C THR A 31 -28.18 5.58 -8.94
N LEU A 32 -28.13 6.38 -10.01
CA LEU A 32 -26.87 6.92 -10.55
C LEU A 32 -26.15 7.81 -9.56
N ARG A 33 -26.88 8.71 -8.87
CA ARG A 33 -26.32 9.57 -7.83
C ARG A 33 -25.73 8.75 -6.68
N LEU A 34 -26.46 7.75 -6.21
CA LEU A 34 -26.02 6.85 -5.14
C LEU A 34 -24.81 6.01 -5.58
N ALA A 35 -24.80 5.47 -6.79
CA ALA A 35 -23.67 4.70 -7.33
C ALA A 35 -22.39 5.54 -7.36
N SER A 36 -22.48 6.80 -7.82
CA SER A 36 -21.35 7.73 -7.79
C SER A 36 -20.90 8.03 -6.37
N ALA A 37 -21.83 8.29 -5.44
CA ALA A 37 -21.50 8.55 -4.04
C ALA A 37 -20.81 7.35 -3.36
N ILE A 38 -21.26 6.12 -3.66
CA ILE A 38 -20.64 4.89 -3.16
C ILE A 38 -19.21 4.76 -3.69
N SER A 39 -19.00 4.96 -4.99
CA SER A 39 -17.66 4.89 -5.60
C SER A 39 -16.71 5.89 -4.93
N SER A 40 -17.13 7.16 -4.80
CA SER A 40 -16.30 8.18 -4.15
C SER A 40 -16.02 7.88 -2.68
N ALA A 41 -16.97 7.29 -1.95
CA ALA A 41 -16.77 6.86 -0.57
C ALA A 41 -15.77 5.68 -0.48
N GLN A 42 -15.80 4.74 -1.42
CA GLN A 42 -14.83 3.64 -1.50
C GLN A 42 -13.42 4.16 -1.80
N ASP A 43 -13.28 5.11 -2.73
CA ASP A 43 -12.00 5.75 -3.03
C ASP A 43 -11.45 6.50 -1.81
N ALA A 44 -12.31 7.24 -1.10
CA ALA A 44 -11.91 7.94 0.12
C ALA A 44 -11.48 6.96 1.23
N LEU A 45 -12.22 5.86 1.41
CA LEU A 45 -11.90 4.85 2.41
C LEU A 45 -10.57 4.15 2.11
N THR A 46 -10.32 3.80 0.85
CA THR A 46 -9.05 3.18 0.44
C THR A 46 -7.88 4.14 0.63
N ALA A 47 -8.03 5.42 0.27
CA ALA A 47 -7.02 6.44 0.51
C ALA A 47 -6.72 6.60 2.02
N TYR A 48 -7.75 6.62 2.87
CA TYR A 48 -7.58 6.68 4.33
C TYR A 48 -6.85 5.45 4.87
N ALA A 49 -7.25 4.24 4.46
CA ALA A 49 -6.61 3.00 4.90
C ALA A 49 -5.12 2.95 4.50
N ILE A 50 -4.76 3.43 3.30
CA ILE A 50 -3.36 3.54 2.87
C ILE A 50 -2.60 4.55 3.73
N ALA A 51 -3.21 5.70 4.03
CA ALA A 51 -2.59 6.73 4.87
C ALA A 51 -2.35 6.24 6.30
N GLU A 52 -3.33 5.55 6.90
CA GLU A 52 -3.23 4.95 8.23
C GLU A 52 -2.12 3.88 8.27
N ALA A 53 -2.12 2.95 7.30
CA ALA A 53 -1.07 1.93 7.21
C ALA A 53 0.34 2.56 7.06
N ARG A 54 0.47 3.65 6.32
CA ARG A 54 1.74 4.40 6.21
C ARG A 54 2.13 5.05 7.53
N ALA A 55 1.19 5.70 8.22
CA ALA A 55 1.46 6.32 9.51
C ALA A 55 1.89 5.28 10.57
N ASP A 56 1.28 4.10 10.56
CA ASP A 56 1.66 3.00 11.45
C ASP A 56 3.06 2.48 11.16
N LEU A 57 3.41 2.31 9.88
CA LEU A 57 4.77 1.96 9.47
C LEU A 57 5.78 3.03 9.87
N ASP A 58 5.44 4.31 9.73
CA ASP A 58 6.32 5.43 10.09
C ASP A 58 6.58 5.45 11.58
N LYS A 59 5.53 5.23 12.38
CA LYS A 59 5.66 5.08 13.83
C LYS A 59 6.50 3.86 14.20
N LEU A 60 6.26 2.71 13.56
CA LEU A 60 7.03 1.48 13.77
C LEU A 60 8.51 1.68 13.44
N PHE A 61 8.80 2.39 12.35
CA PHE A 61 10.14 2.59 11.83
C PHE A 61 10.89 3.77 12.46
N SER A 62 10.21 4.68 13.15
CA SER A 62 10.82 5.82 13.85
C SER A 62 11.89 5.44 14.90
N LYS A 63 11.89 4.17 15.34
CA LYS A 63 12.90 3.63 16.26
C LYS A 63 14.18 3.16 15.59
N PHE A 64 14.21 3.08 14.25
CA PHE A 64 15.37 2.69 13.48
C PHE A 64 16.00 3.92 12.82
N GLY A 65 17.33 3.96 12.81
CA GLY A 65 18.12 4.95 12.08
C GLY A 65 18.61 4.34 10.78
N ASP A 66 19.87 4.62 10.42
CA ASP A 66 20.43 4.07 9.19
C ASP A 66 20.68 2.55 9.31
N ILE A 67 20.63 1.85 8.17
CA ILE A 67 20.93 0.42 8.07
C ILE A 67 21.81 0.18 6.87
N THR A 68 22.88 -0.58 7.07
CA THR A 68 23.84 -0.95 6.03
C THR A 68 24.05 -2.45 6.07
N VAL A 69 24.10 -3.07 4.89
CA VAL A 69 24.48 -4.47 4.74
C VAL A 69 25.80 -4.54 3.98
N THR A 70 26.80 -5.16 4.59
CA THR A 70 28.08 -5.45 3.93
C THR A 70 28.16 -6.94 3.59
N VAL A 71 28.74 -7.23 2.42
CA VAL A 71 28.94 -8.59 1.93
C VAL A 71 30.43 -8.93 2.04
N THR A 72 30.74 -10.06 2.64
CA THR A 72 32.09 -10.63 2.68
C THR A 72 32.05 -11.99 1.99
N THR A 73 32.76 -12.11 0.87
CA THR A 73 32.92 -13.37 0.14
C THR A 73 34.25 -14.04 0.53
N PRO A 74 34.29 -15.37 0.74
CA PRO A 74 35.55 -16.09 0.94
C PRO A 74 36.54 -15.85 -0.20
N ALA A 75 37.84 -15.77 0.13
CA ALA A 75 38.88 -15.55 -0.88
C ALA A 75 38.96 -16.73 -1.86
N GLY A 76 38.94 -16.43 -3.17
CA GLY A 76 39.07 -17.43 -4.24
C GLY A 76 37.76 -18.01 -4.77
N GLU A 77 36.61 -17.59 -4.25
CA GLU A 77 35.28 -18.04 -4.70
C GLU A 77 34.53 -16.94 -5.46
N GLN A 78 33.67 -17.33 -6.42
CA GLN A 78 32.74 -16.39 -7.02
C GLN A 78 31.66 -16.01 -5.99
N PRO A 79 31.31 -14.71 -5.88
CA PRO A 79 30.28 -14.27 -4.93
C PRO A 79 28.94 -14.91 -5.29
N ASN A 80 28.43 -15.76 -4.40
CA ASN A 80 27.08 -16.28 -4.49
C ASN A 80 26.29 -15.95 -3.21
N ALA A 81 24.97 -15.90 -3.34
CA ALA A 81 24.12 -15.42 -2.24
C ALA A 81 24.14 -16.32 -0.99
N ILE A 82 24.45 -17.61 -1.16
CA ILE A 82 24.35 -18.64 -0.11
C ILE A 82 25.63 -18.73 0.73
N GLN A 83 26.80 -18.67 0.09
CA GLN A 83 28.12 -18.80 0.74
C GLN A 83 28.67 -17.45 1.20
N SER A 84 28.12 -16.34 0.70
CA SER A 84 28.50 -15.00 1.15
C SER A 84 28.07 -14.78 2.61
N ARG A 85 28.95 -14.12 3.37
CA ARG A 85 28.64 -13.66 4.73
C ARG A 85 28.11 -12.25 4.67
N TYR A 86 27.03 -12.00 5.41
CA TYR A 86 26.40 -10.69 5.48
C TYR A 86 26.60 -10.12 6.88
N THR A 87 27.13 -8.93 6.98
CA THR A 87 27.17 -8.18 8.24
C THR A 87 26.23 -6.99 8.09
N ILE A 88 25.26 -6.92 8.99
CA ILE A 88 24.20 -5.91 8.97
C ILE A 88 24.43 -5.01 10.17
N VAL A 89 24.65 -3.73 9.91
CA VAL A 89 24.84 -2.70 10.93
C VAL A 89 23.65 -1.75 10.85
N TYR A 90 22.97 -1.53 11.97
CA TYR A 90 21.83 -0.64 12.02
C TYR A 90 21.75 0.12 13.33
N ASP A 91 21.20 1.32 13.28
CA ASP A 91 20.91 2.13 14.47
C ASP A 91 19.51 1.80 14.98
N ALA A 92 19.37 1.52 16.26
CA ALA A 92 18.07 1.33 16.91
C ALA A 92 18.01 2.08 18.23
N ARG A 93 16.85 2.68 18.55
CA ARG A 93 16.63 3.32 19.84
C ARG A 93 16.77 2.28 20.96
N ALA A 94 17.65 2.57 21.91
CA ALA A 94 17.85 1.79 23.11
C ALA A 94 17.79 2.70 24.33
N TYR A 95 17.16 2.21 25.39
CA TYR A 95 17.12 2.94 26.66
C TYR A 95 18.42 2.68 27.44
N HIS A 96 19.16 3.74 27.73
CA HIS A 96 20.36 3.68 28.54
C HIS A 96 20.01 3.94 30.02
N ALA A 97 20.08 2.90 30.85
CA ALA A 97 19.70 2.99 32.25
C ALA A 97 20.54 4.01 33.05
N ASN A 98 21.81 4.19 32.68
CA ASN A 98 22.74 5.09 33.38
C ASN A 98 22.43 6.57 33.12
N THR A 99 22.10 6.93 31.88
CA THR A 99 21.78 8.32 31.50
C THR A 99 20.27 8.61 31.57
N ARG A 100 19.44 7.57 31.76
CA ARG A 100 17.97 7.63 31.69
C ARG A 100 17.43 8.24 30.39
N GLN A 101 18.20 8.13 29.32
CA GLN A 101 17.87 8.65 27.99
C GLN A 101 17.74 7.50 26.99
N SER A 102 16.88 7.71 25.99
CA SER A 102 16.69 6.79 24.88
C SER A 102 17.37 7.35 23.64
N ASP A 103 18.56 6.83 23.34
CA ASP A 103 19.37 7.26 22.20
C ASP A 103 19.49 6.13 21.17
N PHE A 104 19.96 6.49 19.98
CA PHE A 104 20.27 5.49 18.95
C PHE A 104 21.57 4.77 19.32
N ALA A 105 21.49 3.45 19.42
CA ALA A 105 22.63 2.59 19.62
C ALA A 105 22.86 1.75 18.36
N LYS A 106 24.13 1.65 17.95
CA LYS A 106 24.54 0.76 16.86
C LYS A 106 24.39 -0.69 17.27
N ARG A 107 23.72 -1.46 16.42
CA ARG A 107 23.62 -2.91 16.50
C ARG A 107 24.27 -3.53 15.29
N THR A 108 25.03 -4.59 15.52
CA THR A 108 25.70 -5.36 14.47
C THR A 108 25.23 -6.80 14.58
N VAL A 109 24.70 -7.34 13.49
CA VAL A 109 24.28 -8.74 13.39
C VAL A 109 24.88 -9.40 12.17
N ASN A 110 25.16 -10.70 12.26
CA ASN A 110 25.71 -11.47 11.17
C ASN A 110 24.60 -12.34 10.56
N GLY A 111 24.24 -12.03 9.32
CA GLY A 111 23.20 -12.70 8.56
C GLY A 111 21.80 -12.15 8.80
N PHE A 112 20.95 -12.29 7.76
CA PHE A 112 19.56 -11.83 7.77
C PHE A 112 18.68 -12.59 8.77
N GLY A 113 19.03 -13.84 9.13
CA GLY A 113 18.30 -14.63 10.12
C GLY A 113 18.45 -14.16 11.57
N ALA A 114 19.51 -13.39 11.86
CA ALA A 114 19.74 -12.79 13.17
C ALA A 114 19.17 -11.37 13.29
N LEU A 115 18.57 -10.84 12.22
CA LEU A 115 17.97 -9.52 12.20
C LEU A 115 16.56 -9.59 12.78
N ASP A 116 16.26 -8.68 13.72
CA ASP A 116 14.91 -8.55 14.28
C ASP A 116 13.88 -8.35 13.16
N ARG A 117 12.70 -8.98 13.29
CA ARG A 117 11.64 -8.93 12.25
C ARG A 117 11.31 -7.49 11.83
N GLU A 118 11.31 -6.57 12.78
CA GLU A 118 11.00 -5.16 12.53
C GLU A 118 12.13 -4.42 11.80
N ALA A 119 13.39 -4.74 12.11
CA ALA A 119 14.55 -4.20 11.39
C ALA A 119 14.63 -4.78 9.96
N MET A 120 14.25 -6.04 9.78
CA MET A 120 14.07 -6.63 8.45
C MET A 120 12.97 -5.92 7.65
N ALA A 121 11.82 -5.65 8.28
CA ALA A 121 10.74 -4.91 7.63
C ALA A 121 11.20 -3.50 7.25
N TYR A 122 11.93 -2.81 8.14
CA TYR A 122 12.52 -1.50 7.84
C TYR A 122 13.47 -1.55 6.64
N LEU A 123 14.38 -2.52 6.60
CA LEU A 123 15.31 -2.72 5.49
C LEU A 123 14.58 -2.89 4.15
N VAL A 124 13.57 -3.76 4.11
CA VAL A 124 12.84 -4.07 2.87
C VAL A 124 11.93 -2.91 2.44
N THR A 125 11.35 -2.15 3.37
CA THR A 125 10.36 -1.11 3.05
C THR A 125 10.97 0.27 2.87
N ARG A 126 11.98 0.66 3.67
CA ARG A 126 12.51 2.02 3.71
C ARG A 126 13.92 2.15 3.15
N LYS A 127 14.70 1.07 3.15
CA LYS A 127 16.11 1.06 2.73
C LYS A 127 16.44 -0.11 1.77
N PRO A 128 15.61 -0.36 0.73
CA PRO A 128 15.84 -1.49 -0.17
C PRO A 128 17.16 -1.41 -0.93
N GLU A 129 17.71 -0.20 -1.11
CA GLU A 129 19.03 0.04 -1.71
C GLU A 129 20.19 -0.54 -0.90
N ALA A 130 20.00 -0.75 0.41
CA ALA A 130 20.99 -1.39 1.27
C ALA A 130 21.01 -2.92 1.11
N ILE A 131 20.04 -3.51 0.40
CA ILE A 131 20.01 -4.96 0.14
C ILE A 131 21.02 -5.27 -0.98
N PRO A 132 21.99 -6.17 -0.76
CA PRO A 132 22.97 -6.53 -1.77
C PRO A 132 22.33 -7.08 -3.04
N SER A 133 22.84 -6.67 -4.21
CA SER A 133 22.33 -7.09 -5.52
C SER A 133 22.28 -8.61 -5.68
N ILE A 134 23.28 -9.34 -5.16
CA ILE A 134 23.33 -10.81 -5.18
C ILE A 134 22.12 -11.48 -4.53
N ILE A 135 21.47 -10.83 -3.57
CA ILE A 135 20.21 -11.29 -2.96
C ILE A 135 19.03 -10.80 -3.81
N MET A 136 19.10 -9.55 -4.27
CA MET A 136 18.03 -8.92 -5.02
C MET A 136 17.78 -9.62 -6.38
N ASP A 137 18.83 -10.17 -6.98
CA ASP A 137 18.79 -10.97 -8.20
C ASP A 137 18.01 -12.29 -8.04
N LEU A 138 17.93 -12.82 -6.82
CA LEU A 138 17.15 -14.02 -6.48
C LEU A 138 15.68 -13.71 -6.24
N ALA A 139 15.29 -12.45 -6.10
CA ALA A 139 13.89 -12.10 -5.92
C ALA A 139 13.10 -12.42 -7.21
N PRO A 140 11.84 -12.89 -7.12
CA PRO A 140 11.01 -13.05 -8.30
C PRO A 140 10.84 -11.70 -9.02
N GLU A 141 10.79 -11.71 -10.35
CA GLU A 141 10.76 -10.50 -11.20
C GLU A 141 9.67 -9.49 -10.78
N THR A 142 8.51 -9.97 -10.33
CA THR A 142 7.42 -9.13 -9.79
C THR A 142 7.86 -8.29 -8.58
N ARG A 143 8.75 -8.81 -7.75
CA ARG A 143 9.27 -8.13 -6.55
C ARG A 143 10.43 -7.19 -6.88
N LYS A 144 11.26 -7.52 -7.88
CA LYS A 144 12.27 -6.59 -8.42
C LYS A 144 11.61 -5.31 -8.95
N GLN A 145 10.51 -5.46 -9.69
CA GLN A 145 9.75 -4.34 -10.25
C GLN A 145 9.05 -3.49 -9.17
N LEU A 146 8.51 -4.10 -8.09
CA LEU A 146 7.84 -3.36 -7.02
C LEU A 146 8.79 -2.52 -6.17
N LEU A 147 10.01 -2.99 -5.91
CA LEU A 147 11.03 -2.28 -5.13
C LEU A 147 11.72 -1.16 -5.94
N ILE A 148 11.78 -1.29 -7.27
CA ILE A 148 12.24 -0.24 -8.18
C ILE A 148 11.10 0.74 -8.51
N GLY A 149 9.85 0.27 -8.59
CA GLY A 149 8.68 1.03 -9.03
C GLY A 149 8.00 1.89 -7.95
N THR A 150 8.20 1.59 -6.66
CA THR A 150 7.62 2.39 -5.55
C THR A 150 8.21 3.81 -5.48
N LEU A 151 9.35 4.08 -6.12
CA LEU A 151 9.89 5.42 -6.30
C LEU A 151 9.22 6.23 -7.43
N ARG A 152 8.48 5.59 -8.35
CA ARG A 152 7.77 6.28 -9.45
C ARG A 152 6.29 6.55 -9.16
N GLN A 153 5.61 5.67 -8.43
CA GLN A 153 4.17 5.84 -8.17
C GLN A 153 3.83 6.88 -7.10
N CYS A 154 4.81 7.38 -6.34
CA CYS A 154 4.60 8.52 -5.45
C CYS A 154 4.82 9.89 -6.12
N ALA A 155 5.26 9.91 -7.39
CA ALA A 155 5.58 11.15 -8.13
C ALA A 155 4.71 11.37 -9.39
N GLY A 156 3.75 10.49 -9.65
CA GLY A 156 2.92 10.52 -10.87
C GLY A 156 1.44 10.69 -10.57
N GLY A 157 1.08 11.80 -9.94
CA GLY A 157 -0.29 12.33 -9.98
C GLY A 157 -0.41 13.30 -11.15
N THR A 158 -0.95 12.83 -12.27
CA THR A 158 -1.61 13.64 -13.30
C THR A 158 -2.85 12.91 -13.74
#